data_AF-A0A5J6XPA1-F1
#
_entry.id   AF-A0A5J6XPA1-F1
#
_cell.length_a   1.000
_cell.length_b   1.000
_cell.length_c   1.000
_cell.angle_alpha   90.00
_cell.angle_beta   90.00
_cell.angle_gamma   90.00
#
_symmetry.space_group_name_H-M   'P 1'
#
loop_
_entity.id
_entity.type
_entity.pdbx_description
1 polymer ?
#
loop_
_entity_poly.entity_id
_entity_poly.type
_entity_poly.pdbx_seq_one_letter_code
_entity_poly.pdbx_strand_id
1 'polypeptide(L)'
;MGNLIIYGAVAVGSYGAYRLKALNKSGALAAFLLGALIVIGLGWEGLLLIGLFFSSSSLFSSYKKRIKQSIDKKLANGSRRNWAQVAANGGPAGISSLLYFISDGSDIWLISFIVSISAATSDTWSSELGVLSKSDPIHIISLKRCERGTSGAVSVHGTLAGLFGSIFIAVIAGILFNLSFSTILLLSAFGFLGSILDTLLGAFLQVEYICPVCSVHTEKKVHCNTRTVKRKGINWINNETVNLSSILISTIFCIITWYSIT
;
A
#
# COMPACT_ATOMS: atom_id res chain seq x y z
N MET A 1 -11.90 -29.98 -6.17
CA MET A 1 -10.42 -30.04 -6.29
C MET A 1 -9.79 -28.66 -6.55
N GLY A 2 -10.36 -27.80 -7.41
CA GLY A 2 -9.79 -26.47 -7.72
C GLY A 2 -9.53 -25.57 -6.49
N ASN A 3 -10.51 -25.40 -5.60
CA ASN A 3 -10.36 -24.51 -4.44
C ASN A 3 -9.26 -24.94 -3.48
N LEU A 4 -9.07 -26.26 -3.25
CA LEU A 4 -7.99 -26.79 -2.41
C LEU A 4 -6.59 -26.44 -2.95
N ILE A 5 -6.42 -26.45 -4.28
CA ILE A 5 -5.16 -26.07 -4.91
C ILE A 5 -4.89 -24.57 -4.69
N ILE A 6 -5.92 -23.73 -4.82
CA ILE A 6 -5.80 -22.28 -4.64
C ILE A 6 -5.45 -21.95 -3.18
N TYR A 7 -6.13 -22.55 -2.19
CA TYR A 7 -5.78 -22.37 -0.77
C TYR A 7 -4.38 -22.91 -0.45
N GLY A 8 -3.97 -24.01 -1.08
CA GLY A 8 -2.59 -24.51 -1.02
C GLY A 8 -1.58 -23.47 -1.53
N ALA A 9 -1.87 -22.81 -2.65
CA ALA A 9 -1.04 -21.74 -3.19
C ALA A 9 -0.96 -20.53 -2.25
N VAL A 10 -2.06 -20.14 -1.58
CA VAL A 10 -2.05 -19.08 -0.55
C VAL A 10 -1.14 -19.44 0.63
N ALA A 11 -1.22 -20.68 1.12
CA ALA A 11 -0.36 -21.17 2.20
C ALA A 11 1.12 -21.16 1.80
N VAL A 12 1.44 -21.72 0.64
CA VAL A 12 2.80 -21.77 0.10
C VAL A 12 3.35 -20.37 -0.15
N GLY A 13 2.55 -19.47 -0.76
CA GLY A 13 2.94 -18.08 -1.01
C GLY A 13 3.23 -17.32 0.28
N SER A 14 2.36 -17.44 1.28
CA SER A 14 2.51 -16.78 2.58
C SER A 14 3.74 -17.30 3.36
N TYR A 15 3.96 -18.62 3.34
CA TYR A 15 5.15 -19.23 3.91
C TYR A 15 6.43 -18.84 3.16
N GLY A 16 6.40 -18.84 1.83
CA GLY A 16 7.50 -18.40 0.97
C GLY A 16 7.91 -16.96 1.27
N ALA A 17 6.94 -16.04 1.38
CA ALA A 17 7.18 -14.64 1.72
C ALA A 17 7.82 -14.48 3.12
N TYR A 18 7.45 -15.33 4.09
CA TYR A 18 8.13 -15.40 5.40
C TYR A 18 9.58 -15.87 5.27
N ARG A 19 9.83 -16.95 4.51
CA ARG A 19 11.16 -17.52 4.29
C ARG A 19 12.10 -16.55 3.56
N LEU A 20 11.56 -15.80 2.60
CA LEU A 20 12.26 -14.74 1.88
C LEU A 20 12.45 -13.45 2.70
N LYS A 21 12.00 -13.43 3.97
CA LYS A 21 12.07 -12.28 4.88
C LYS A 21 11.32 -11.04 4.38
N ALA A 22 10.35 -11.20 3.46
CA ALA A 22 9.45 -10.13 3.05
C ALA A 22 8.40 -9.85 4.15
N LEU A 23 7.92 -10.91 4.81
CA LEU A 23 6.99 -10.85 5.95
C LEU A 23 7.66 -11.33 7.24
N ASN A 24 7.22 -10.81 8.38
CA ASN A 24 7.45 -11.46 9.67
C ASN A 24 6.38 -12.53 9.94
N LYS A 25 6.45 -13.23 11.09
CA LYS A 25 5.50 -14.31 11.41
C LYS A 25 4.03 -13.82 11.43
N SER A 26 3.76 -12.66 12.02
CA SER A 26 2.40 -12.12 12.10
C SER A 26 1.91 -11.62 10.73
N GLY A 27 2.79 -11.03 9.93
CA GLY A 27 2.52 -10.65 8.55
C GLY A 27 2.19 -11.85 7.66
N ALA A 28 2.91 -12.97 7.83
CA ALA A 28 2.65 -14.20 7.07
C ALA A 28 1.29 -14.82 7.40
N LEU A 29 0.91 -14.83 8.69
CA LEU A 29 -0.43 -15.27 9.10
C LEU A 29 -1.51 -14.34 8.54
N ALA A 30 -1.30 -13.02 8.63
CA ALA A 30 -2.23 -12.04 8.07
C ALA A 30 -2.38 -12.18 6.54
N ALA A 31 -1.28 -12.43 5.82
CA ALA A 31 -1.29 -12.63 4.38
C ALA A 31 -2.03 -13.92 3.99
N PHE A 32 -1.87 -14.99 4.78
CA PHE A 32 -2.62 -16.22 4.57
C PHE A 32 -4.13 -16.00 4.73
N LEU A 33 -4.55 -15.35 5.82
CA LEU A 33 -5.96 -15.05 6.08
C LEU A 33 -6.54 -14.11 5.02
N LEU A 34 -5.80 -13.08 4.62
CA LEU A 34 -6.19 -12.17 3.56
C LEU A 34 -6.35 -12.91 2.21
N GLY A 35 -5.37 -13.74 1.84
CA GLY A 35 -5.46 -14.53 0.63
C GLY A 35 -6.65 -15.48 0.64
N ALA A 36 -6.96 -16.11 1.78
CA ALA A 36 -8.14 -16.94 1.92
C ALA A 36 -9.44 -16.16 1.73
N LEU A 37 -9.57 -14.96 2.31
CA LEU A 37 -10.73 -14.08 2.09
C LEU A 37 -10.90 -13.67 0.62
N ILE A 38 -9.80 -13.41 -0.07
CA ILE A 38 -9.82 -13.03 -1.48
C ILE A 38 -10.29 -14.20 -2.35
N VAL A 39 -9.83 -15.41 -2.06
CA VAL A 39 -10.23 -16.63 -2.80
C VAL A 39 -11.72 -16.93 -2.66
N ILE A 40 -12.33 -16.63 -1.51
CA ILE A 40 -13.77 -16.85 -1.28
C ILE A 40 -14.63 -16.07 -2.29
N GLY A 41 -14.30 -14.81 -2.56
CA GLY A 41 -15.11 -13.96 -3.43
C GLY A 41 -14.64 -13.91 -4.87
N LEU A 42 -13.33 -13.77 -5.08
CA LEU A 42 -12.75 -13.44 -6.38
C LEU A 42 -11.81 -14.52 -6.92
N GLY A 43 -11.77 -15.69 -6.28
CA GLY A 43 -11.05 -16.85 -6.78
C GLY A 43 -9.58 -16.60 -7.05
N TRP A 44 -9.09 -17.13 -8.18
CA TRP A 44 -7.68 -17.04 -8.55
C TRP A 44 -7.36 -15.69 -9.21
N GLU A 45 -8.34 -15.03 -9.82
CA GLU A 45 -8.24 -13.71 -10.43
C GLU A 45 -7.91 -12.66 -9.37
N GLY A 46 -8.64 -12.66 -8.26
CA GLY A 46 -8.35 -11.82 -7.11
C GLY A 46 -7.00 -12.16 -6.46
N LEU A 47 -6.69 -13.45 -6.34
CA LEU A 47 -5.41 -13.89 -5.78
C LEU A 47 -4.22 -13.45 -6.64
N LEU A 48 -4.37 -13.45 -7.97
CA LEU A 48 -3.36 -12.97 -8.90
C LEU A 48 -3.09 -11.47 -8.69
N LEU A 49 -4.13 -10.64 -8.58
CA LEU A 49 -3.96 -9.19 -8.36
C LEU A 49 -3.26 -8.86 -7.05
N ILE A 50 -3.68 -9.46 -5.94
CA ILE A 50 -3.01 -9.24 -4.65
C ILE A 50 -1.59 -9.82 -4.65
N GLY A 51 -1.38 -10.94 -5.34
CA GLY A 51 -0.06 -11.55 -5.54
C GLY A 51 0.89 -10.66 -6.34
N LEU A 52 0.40 -9.99 -7.39
CA LEU A 52 1.16 -9.03 -8.19
C LEU A 52 1.52 -7.79 -7.38
N PHE A 53 0.58 -7.24 -6.60
CA PHE A 53 0.87 -6.18 -5.64
C PHE A 53 1.98 -6.59 -4.67
N PHE A 54 1.82 -7.70 -3.94
CA PHE A 54 2.80 -8.14 -2.95
C PHE A 54 4.17 -8.46 -3.56
N SER A 55 4.20 -9.13 -4.71
CA SER A 55 5.43 -9.55 -5.36
C SER A 55 6.20 -8.35 -5.90
N SER A 56 5.54 -7.47 -6.67
CA SER A 56 6.18 -6.24 -7.21
C SER A 56 6.65 -5.32 -6.09
N SER A 57 5.82 -5.14 -5.05
CA SER A 57 6.17 -4.33 -3.88
C SER A 57 7.35 -4.90 -3.12
N SER A 58 7.43 -6.22 -2.95
CA SER A 58 8.57 -6.88 -2.29
C SER A 58 9.85 -6.78 -3.13
N LEU A 59 9.74 -6.91 -4.45
CA LEU A 59 10.86 -6.69 -5.37
C LEU A 59 11.39 -5.26 -5.23
N PHE A 60 10.52 -4.24 -5.25
CA PHE A 60 10.94 -2.84 -5.11
C PHE A 60 11.46 -2.50 -3.71
N SER A 61 10.90 -3.07 -2.65
CA SER A 61 11.48 -2.97 -1.29
C SER A 61 12.89 -3.56 -1.21
N SER A 62 13.15 -4.66 -1.93
CA SER A 62 14.47 -5.28 -1.97
C SER A 62 15.45 -4.60 -2.93
N TYR A 63 14.94 -3.85 -3.91
CA TYR A 63 15.74 -3.18 -4.92
C TYR A 63 16.58 -2.05 -4.32
N LYS A 64 17.88 -2.05 -4.62
CA LYS A 64 18.87 -1.09 -4.10
C LYS A 64 18.81 -0.92 -2.57
N LYS A 65 18.51 -2.01 -1.84
CA LYS A 65 18.35 -2.02 -0.37
C LYS A 65 19.47 -1.30 0.40
N ARG A 66 20.73 -1.42 -0.05
CA ARG A 66 21.88 -0.72 0.58
C ARG A 66 21.70 0.80 0.65
N ILE A 67 21.11 1.42 -0.38
CA ILE A 67 20.86 2.86 -0.44
C ILE A 67 19.73 3.25 0.52
N LYS A 68 18.73 2.38 0.68
CA LYS A 68 17.55 2.61 1.53
C LYS A 68 17.80 2.37 3.02
N GLN A 69 18.91 1.72 3.40
CA GLN A 69 19.19 1.34 4.79
C GLN A 69 19.15 2.48 5.81
N SER A 70 19.59 3.69 5.43
CA SER A 70 19.55 4.85 6.31
C SER A 70 18.11 5.34 6.57
N ILE A 71 17.23 5.20 5.58
CA ILE A 71 15.81 5.54 5.66
C ILE A 71 15.07 4.48 6.48
N ASP A 72 15.32 3.18 6.23
CA ASP A 72 14.72 2.07 6.99
C ASP A 72 14.97 2.16 8.50
N LYS A 73 16.09 2.78 8.91
CA LYS A 73 16.42 3.00 10.33
C LYS A 73 15.52 4.05 10.98
N LYS A 74 14.91 4.95 10.21
CA LYS A 74 13.98 6.00 10.68
C LYS A 74 12.52 5.52 10.75
N LEU A 75 12.15 4.49 9.99
CA LEU A 75 10.77 3.97 9.95
C LEU A 75 10.40 3.18 11.21
N ALA A 76 9.15 3.29 11.66
CA ALA A 76 8.68 2.61 12.88
C ALA A 76 8.77 1.09 12.76
N ASN A 77 8.35 0.59 11.60
CA ASN A 77 8.41 -0.81 11.22
C ASN A 77 9.67 -1.04 10.39
N GLY A 78 10.50 -2.02 10.77
CA GLY A 78 11.70 -2.36 9.99
C GLY A 78 11.33 -2.91 8.60
N SER A 79 12.33 -3.32 7.82
CA SER A 79 12.12 -3.76 6.42
C SER A 79 11.21 -4.98 6.16
N ARG A 80 10.64 -5.62 7.19
CA ARG A 80 9.73 -6.77 7.03
C ARG A 80 8.30 -6.35 7.37
N ARG A 81 7.35 -6.69 6.50
CA ARG A 81 5.95 -6.31 6.74
C ARG A 81 5.33 -7.14 7.86
N ASN A 82 4.63 -6.46 8.76
CA ASN A 82 3.89 -7.06 9.87
C ASN A 82 2.39 -7.19 9.54
N TRP A 83 1.62 -7.77 10.45
CA TRP A 83 0.16 -7.93 10.26
C TRP A 83 -0.56 -6.60 10.02
N ALA A 84 -0.14 -5.52 10.69
CA ALA A 84 -0.79 -4.22 10.59
C ALA A 84 -0.61 -3.61 9.20
N GLN A 85 0.57 -3.76 8.60
CA GLN A 85 0.83 -3.34 7.22
C GLN A 85 0.04 -4.18 6.20
N VAL A 86 -0.06 -5.49 6.42
CA VAL A 86 -0.89 -6.36 5.57
C VAL A 86 -2.36 -5.98 5.67
N ALA A 87 -2.86 -5.70 6.88
CA ALA A 87 -4.24 -5.29 7.11
C ALA A 87 -4.53 -3.89 6.54
N ALA A 88 -3.62 -2.92 6.71
CA ALA A 88 -3.81 -1.56 6.19
C ALA A 88 -3.87 -1.53 4.66
N ASN A 89 -2.94 -2.21 3.99
CA ASN A 89 -2.83 -2.16 2.53
C ASN A 89 -3.73 -3.18 1.81
N GLY A 90 -3.96 -4.35 2.41
CA GLY A 90 -4.72 -5.44 1.79
C GLY A 90 -6.10 -5.66 2.39
N GLY A 91 -6.35 -5.21 3.62
CA GLY A 91 -7.62 -5.41 4.33
C GLY A 91 -8.84 -4.85 3.59
N PRO A 92 -8.80 -3.61 3.05
CA PRO A 92 -9.90 -3.09 2.24
C PRO A 92 -10.27 -4.02 1.08
N ALA A 93 -9.28 -4.54 0.35
CA ALA A 93 -9.51 -5.52 -0.71
C ALA A 93 -10.08 -6.84 -0.16
N GLY A 94 -9.54 -7.37 0.94
CA GLY A 94 -10.07 -8.58 1.57
C GLY A 94 -11.54 -8.46 1.97
N ILE A 95 -11.93 -7.32 2.54
CA ILE A 95 -13.32 -7.01 2.91
C ILE A 95 -14.18 -6.89 1.66
N SER A 96 -13.72 -6.17 0.63
CA SER A 96 -14.46 -6.04 -0.64
C SER A 96 -14.67 -7.38 -1.32
N SER A 97 -13.70 -8.29 -1.29
CA SER A 97 -13.88 -9.66 -1.80
C SER A 97 -14.95 -10.43 -1.02
N LEU A 98 -14.95 -10.34 0.31
CA LEU A 98 -15.98 -10.99 1.13
C LEU A 98 -17.37 -10.41 0.83
N LEU A 99 -17.49 -9.09 0.66
CA LEU A 99 -18.76 -8.45 0.34
C LEU A 99 -19.21 -8.75 -1.09
N TYR A 100 -18.29 -8.91 -2.03
CA TYR A 100 -18.58 -9.41 -3.38
C TYR A 100 -19.22 -10.79 -3.32
N PHE A 101 -18.69 -11.70 -2.49
CA PHE A 101 -19.28 -13.03 -2.27
C PHE A 101 -20.68 -12.96 -1.65
N ILE A 102 -20.85 -12.16 -0.58
CA ILE A 102 -22.13 -12.07 0.16
C ILE A 102 -23.23 -11.40 -0.68
N SER A 103 -22.86 -10.52 -1.61
CA SER A 103 -23.79 -9.78 -2.46
C SER A 103 -24.07 -10.43 -3.82
N ASP A 104 -23.75 -11.72 -3.96
CA ASP A 104 -23.92 -12.48 -5.20
C ASP A 104 -23.26 -11.82 -6.43
N GLY A 105 -22.08 -11.24 -6.22
CA GLY A 105 -21.21 -10.75 -7.30
C GLY A 105 -21.44 -9.30 -7.72
N SER A 106 -21.88 -8.43 -6.81
CA SER A 106 -22.12 -7.01 -7.13
C SER A 106 -20.86 -6.25 -7.58
N ASP A 107 -20.96 -5.56 -8.72
CA ASP A 107 -19.87 -4.79 -9.32
C ASP A 107 -19.24 -3.75 -8.38
N ILE A 108 -20.01 -3.15 -7.47
CA ILE A 108 -19.49 -2.16 -6.52
C ILE A 108 -18.32 -2.73 -5.70
N TRP A 109 -18.42 -4.00 -5.29
CA TRP A 109 -17.41 -4.64 -4.46
C TRP A 109 -16.23 -5.13 -5.29
N LEU A 110 -16.44 -5.46 -6.56
CA LEU A 110 -15.35 -5.73 -7.51
C LEU A 110 -14.55 -4.45 -7.78
N ILE A 111 -15.21 -3.33 -8.07
CA ILE A 111 -14.58 -2.01 -8.26
C ILE A 111 -13.82 -1.60 -7.00
N SER A 112 -14.45 -1.75 -5.83
CA SER A 112 -13.85 -1.48 -4.52
C SER A 112 -12.59 -2.31 -4.27
N PHE A 113 -12.63 -3.60 -4.61
CA PHE A 113 -11.49 -4.50 -4.52
C PHE A 113 -10.32 -4.02 -5.39
N ILE A 114 -10.58 -3.75 -6.67
CA ILE A 114 -9.52 -3.41 -7.63
C ILE A 114 -8.89 -2.06 -7.29
N VAL A 115 -9.71 -1.03 -7.02
CA VAL A 115 -9.19 0.30 -6.70
C VAL A 115 -8.40 0.30 -5.39
N SER A 116 -8.79 -0.53 -4.41
CA SER A 116 -8.03 -0.68 -3.16
C SER A 116 -6.61 -1.20 -3.40
N ILE A 117 -6.48 -2.26 -4.21
CA ILE A 117 -5.17 -2.83 -4.57
C ILE A 117 -4.38 -1.86 -5.45
N SER A 118 -5.04 -1.17 -6.38
CA SER A 118 -4.44 -0.16 -7.25
C SER A 118 -3.85 1.00 -6.44
N ALA A 119 -4.59 1.50 -5.44
CA ALA A 119 -4.13 2.53 -4.51
C ALA A 119 -2.94 2.09 -3.67
N ALA A 120 -3.03 0.90 -3.05
CA ALA A 120 -1.92 0.34 -2.27
C ALA A 120 -0.65 0.13 -3.12
N THR A 121 -0.81 -0.29 -4.38
CA THR A 121 0.30 -0.50 -5.33
C THR A 121 0.91 0.82 -5.74
N SER A 122 0.09 1.83 -6.08
CA SER A 122 0.55 3.18 -6.41
C SER A 122 1.39 3.78 -5.28
N ASP A 123 0.88 3.73 -4.05
CA ASP A 123 1.59 4.24 -2.87
C ASP A 123 2.91 3.51 -2.63
N THR A 124 2.89 2.17 -2.69
CA THR A 124 4.10 1.38 -2.44
C THR A 124 5.16 1.58 -3.53
N TRP A 125 4.77 1.64 -4.80
CA TRP A 125 5.71 1.90 -5.88
C TRP A 125 6.29 3.31 -5.78
N SER A 126 5.45 4.30 -5.46
CA SER A 126 5.86 5.70 -5.26
C SER A 126 6.88 5.84 -4.15
N SER A 127 6.61 5.27 -2.97
CA SER A 127 7.50 5.35 -1.81
C SER A 127 8.80 4.55 -2.01
N GLU A 128 8.72 3.35 -2.59
CA GLU A 128 9.88 2.49 -2.77
C GLU A 128 10.83 2.95 -3.88
N LEU A 129 10.31 3.51 -4.98
CA LEU A 129 11.14 4.00 -6.07
C LEU A 129 11.47 5.49 -5.93
N GLY A 130 10.62 6.27 -5.27
CA GLY A 130 10.81 7.70 -5.06
C GLY A 130 12.06 8.03 -4.23
N VAL A 131 12.39 7.22 -3.22
CA VAL A 131 13.62 7.38 -2.41
C VAL A 131 14.91 7.23 -3.22
N LEU A 132 14.83 6.64 -4.42
CA LEU A 132 15.95 6.45 -5.34
C LEU A 132 16.16 7.63 -6.30
N SER A 133 15.29 8.65 -6.25
CA SER A 133 15.44 9.89 -7.04
C SER A 133 16.83 10.50 -6.86
N LYS A 134 17.41 11.07 -7.91
CA LYS A 134 18.70 11.79 -7.81
C LYS A 134 18.56 13.13 -7.09
N SER A 135 17.47 13.83 -7.36
CA SER A 135 17.14 15.11 -6.73
C SER A 135 16.40 14.90 -5.42
N ASP A 136 16.62 15.82 -4.47
CA ASP A 136 15.88 15.84 -3.21
C ASP A 136 14.38 16.08 -3.46
N PRO A 137 13.51 15.34 -2.75
CA PRO A 137 12.07 15.49 -2.90
C PRO A 137 11.59 16.84 -2.35
N ILE A 138 10.42 17.26 -2.80
CA ILE A 138 9.73 18.47 -2.37
C ILE A 138 8.63 18.08 -1.38
N HIS A 139 8.59 18.73 -0.22
CA HIS A 139 7.50 18.51 0.73
C HIS A 139 6.22 19.18 0.23
N ILE A 140 5.11 18.43 0.14
CA ILE A 140 3.91 18.88 -0.59
C ILE A 140 3.25 20.14 0.00
N ILE A 141 3.35 20.34 1.32
CA ILE A 141 2.78 21.54 1.98
C ILE A 141 3.71 22.76 1.83
N SER A 142 4.98 22.63 2.20
CA SER A 142 5.89 23.78 2.24
C SER A 142 6.50 24.14 0.88
N LEU A 143 6.38 23.25 -0.10
CA LEU A 143 6.99 23.35 -1.43
C LEU A 143 8.52 23.55 -1.40
N LYS A 144 9.16 23.17 -0.29
CA LYS A 144 10.60 23.22 -0.09
C LYS A 144 11.21 21.83 -0.22
N ARG A 145 12.49 21.79 -0.61
CA ARG A 145 13.28 20.55 -0.60
C ARG A 145 13.36 19.98 0.82
N CYS A 146 13.27 18.66 0.93
CA CYS A 146 13.30 17.96 2.21
C CYS A 146 14.10 16.65 2.09
N GLU A 147 14.38 16.03 3.23
CA GLU A 147 15.10 14.76 3.25
C GLU A 147 14.27 13.62 2.63
N ARG A 148 14.95 12.67 2.02
CA ARG A 148 14.32 11.46 1.48
C ARG A 148 13.73 10.62 2.62
N GLY A 149 12.53 10.09 2.38
CA GLY A 149 11.77 9.34 3.38
C GLY A 149 11.04 10.22 4.40
N THR A 150 10.96 11.54 4.18
CA THR A 150 10.07 12.42 4.96
C THR A 150 8.61 12.18 4.56
N SER A 151 7.72 11.98 5.52
CA SER A 151 6.27 11.86 5.25
C SER A 151 5.74 13.14 4.59
N GLY A 152 5.05 12.99 3.46
CA GLY A 152 4.58 14.13 2.64
C GLY A 152 5.58 14.64 1.60
N ALA A 153 6.70 13.95 1.40
CA ALA A 153 7.71 14.29 0.39
C ALA A 153 7.39 13.64 -0.96
N VAL A 154 7.46 14.44 -2.03
CA VAL A 154 7.17 14.01 -3.41
C VAL A 154 8.40 14.16 -4.28
N SER A 155 8.68 13.15 -5.11
CA SER A 155 9.70 13.21 -6.15
C SER A 155 9.09 12.81 -7.49
N VAL A 156 9.60 13.35 -8.59
CA VAL A 156 9.13 13.00 -9.94
C VAL A 156 9.22 11.49 -10.19
N HIS A 157 10.31 10.85 -9.75
CA HIS A 157 10.48 9.40 -9.88
C HIS A 157 9.42 8.62 -9.10
N GLY A 158 9.09 9.05 -7.87
CA GLY A 158 8.03 8.44 -7.07
C GLY A 158 6.65 8.66 -7.68
N THR A 159 6.34 9.87 -8.13
CA THR A 159 5.07 10.20 -8.78
C THR A 159 4.83 9.34 -10.02
N LEU A 160 5.84 9.22 -10.90
CA LEU A 160 5.74 8.36 -12.08
C LEU A 160 5.61 6.88 -11.71
N ALA A 161 6.37 6.42 -10.72
CA ALA A 161 6.27 5.05 -10.22
C ALA A 161 4.87 4.74 -9.68
N GLY A 162 4.27 5.66 -8.91
CA GLY A 162 2.89 5.51 -8.43
C GLY A 162 1.88 5.44 -9.57
N LEU A 163 1.97 6.36 -10.53
CA LEU A 163 1.10 6.36 -11.72
C LEU A 163 1.19 5.03 -12.49
N PHE A 164 2.39 4.52 -12.73
CA PHE A 164 2.55 3.21 -13.38
C PHE A 164 2.05 2.05 -12.51
N GLY A 165 2.17 2.16 -11.19
CA GLY A 165 1.67 1.15 -10.25
C GLY A 165 0.14 1.02 -10.29
N SER A 166 -0.59 2.14 -10.33
CA SER A 166 -2.06 2.10 -10.44
C SER A 166 -2.51 1.58 -11.81
N ILE A 167 -1.89 2.05 -12.90
CA ILE A 167 -2.18 1.58 -14.27
C ILE A 167 -1.90 0.08 -14.38
N PHE A 168 -0.80 -0.40 -13.81
CA PHE A 168 -0.41 -1.81 -13.84
C PHE A 168 -1.51 -2.73 -13.27
N ILE A 169 -2.04 -2.41 -12.09
CA ILE A 169 -3.12 -3.19 -11.48
C ILE A 169 -4.42 -3.05 -12.28
N ALA A 170 -4.79 -1.82 -12.67
CA ALA A 170 -6.05 -1.58 -13.38
C ALA A 170 -6.11 -2.27 -14.74
N VAL A 171 -5.01 -2.29 -15.51
CA VAL A 171 -4.93 -2.98 -16.80
C VAL A 171 -5.05 -4.49 -16.63
N ILE A 172 -4.33 -5.08 -15.68
CA ILE A 172 -4.41 -6.53 -15.43
C ILE A 172 -5.81 -6.91 -14.97
N ALA A 173 -6.41 -6.12 -14.07
CA ALA A 173 -7.80 -6.32 -13.68
C ALA A 173 -8.77 -6.20 -14.86
N GLY A 174 -8.54 -5.23 -15.75
CA GLY A 174 -9.34 -5.06 -16.96
C GLY A 174 -9.32 -6.29 -17.87
N ILE A 175 -8.17 -6.94 -17.99
CA ILE A 175 -8.03 -8.20 -18.74
C ILE A 175 -8.72 -9.36 -18.01
N LEU A 176 -8.50 -9.50 -16.70
CA LEU A 176 -9.04 -10.62 -15.91
C LEU A 176 -10.56 -10.59 -15.79
N PHE A 177 -11.15 -9.40 -15.64
CA PHE A 177 -12.58 -9.20 -15.39
C PHE A 177 -13.33 -8.62 -16.60
N ASN A 178 -12.70 -8.55 -17.78
CA ASN A 178 -13.28 -8.01 -19.02
C ASN A 178 -13.86 -6.59 -18.86
N LEU A 179 -13.13 -5.71 -18.16
CA LEU A 179 -13.61 -4.35 -17.88
C LEU A 179 -13.46 -3.44 -19.11
N SER A 180 -14.39 -2.49 -19.24
CA SER A 180 -14.33 -1.47 -20.28
C SER A 180 -13.10 -0.56 -20.12
N PHE A 181 -12.66 0.07 -21.21
CA PHE A 181 -11.54 1.02 -21.19
C PHE A 181 -11.79 2.20 -20.24
N SER A 182 -13.02 2.71 -20.16
CA SER A 182 -13.39 3.78 -19.24
C SER A 182 -13.29 3.34 -17.78
N THR A 183 -13.69 2.11 -17.47
CA THR A 183 -13.51 1.51 -16.13
C THR A 183 -12.03 1.39 -15.77
N ILE A 184 -11.18 0.94 -16.69
CA ILE A 184 -9.72 0.84 -16.45
C ILE A 184 -9.12 2.22 -16.17
N LEU A 185 -9.54 3.25 -16.93
CA LEU A 185 -9.08 4.62 -16.72
C LEU A 185 -9.53 5.16 -15.34
N LEU A 186 -10.78 4.91 -14.96
CA LEU A 186 -11.33 5.26 -13.65
C LEU A 186 -10.51 4.63 -12.52
N LEU A 187 -10.29 3.31 -12.57
CA LEU A 187 -9.52 2.55 -11.57
C LEU A 187 -8.06 2.99 -11.50
N SER A 188 -7.46 3.36 -12.64
CA SER A 188 -6.08 3.91 -12.69
C SER A 188 -6.01 5.28 -12.03
N ALA A 189 -6.99 6.15 -12.30
CA ALA A 189 -7.04 7.51 -11.76
C ALA A 189 -7.27 7.51 -10.24
N PHE A 190 -8.24 6.74 -9.75
CA PHE A 190 -8.50 6.62 -8.32
C PHE A 190 -7.43 5.80 -7.59
N GLY A 191 -6.82 4.80 -8.24
CA GLY A 191 -5.62 4.16 -7.70
C GLY A 191 -4.50 5.17 -7.47
N PHE A 192 -4.22 6.03 -8.45
CA PHE A 192 -3.21 7.06 -8.32
C PHE A 192 -3.57 8.12 -7.27
N LEU A 193 -4.85 8.54 -7.22
CA LEU A 193 -5.37 9.46 -6.21
C LEU A 193 -5.11 8.95 -4.79
N GLY A 194 -5.20 7.63 -4.55
CA GLY A 194 -4.87 7.02 -3.27
C GLY A 194 -3.48 7.40 -2.78
N SER A 195 -2.46 7.36 -3.65
CA SER A 195 -1.09 7.75 -3.29
C SER A 195 -0.91 9.26 -3.06
N ILE A 196 -1.71 10.09 -3.75
CA ILE A 196 -1.73 11.54 -3.51
C ILE A 196 -2.35 11.82 -2.14
N LEU A 197 -3.48 11.18 -1.83
CA LEU A 197 -4.13 11.27 -0.52
C LEU A 197 -3.22 10.79 0.60
N ASP A 198 -2.48 9.70 0.39
CA ASP A 198 -1.48 9.19 1.32
C ASP A 198 -0.44 10.28 1.65
N THR A 199 0.16 10.86 0.61
CA THR A 199 1.14 11.95 0.75
C THR A 199 0.56 13.14 1.51
N LEU A 200 -0.68 13.54 1.23
CA LEU A 200 -1.35 14.66 1.90
C LEU A 200 -1.62 14.34 3.37
N LEU A 201 -2.26 13.22 3.67
CA LEU A 201 -2.55 12.77 5.03
C LEU A 201 -1.26 12.57 5.83
N GLY A 202 -0.21 12.02 5.20
CA GLY A 202 1.14 11.90 5.75
C GLY A 202 1.77 13.25 6.09
N ALA A 203 1.59 14.26 5.24
CA ALA A 203 2.12 15.59 5.48
C ALA A 203 1.43 16.29 6.67
N PHE A 204 0.09 16.21 6.74
CA PHE A 204 -0.74 16.94 7.70
C PHE A 204 -0.94 16.22 9.04
N LEU A 205 -1.16 14.90 9.03
CA LEU A 205 -1.70 14.17 10.16
C LEU A 205 -0.74 13.14 10.77
N GLN A 206 0.17 12.56 9.96
CA GLN A 206 1.07 11.50 10.43
C GLN A 206 2.01 11.97 11.53
N VAL A 207 2.10 11.15 12.57
CA VAL A 207 3.00 11.39 13.70
C VAL A 207 4.45 11.29 13.26
N GLU A 208 5.24 12.28 13.68
CA GLU A 208 6.69 12.30 13.51
C GLU A 208 7.32 12.65 14.85
N TYR A 209 8.43 11.97 15.15
CA TYR A 209 9.22 12.18 16.36
C TYR A 209 10.63 12.67 16.01
N ILE A 210 11.30 13.27 16.99
CA ILE A 210 12.71 13.64 16.92
C ILE A 210 13.48 12.93 18.04
N CYS A 211 14.64 12.37 17.72
CA CYS A 211 15.53 11.78 18.71
C CYS A 211 16.31 12.89 19.45
N PRO A 212 16.25 12.98 20.79
CA PRO A 212 16.96 14.04 21.52
C PRO A 212 18.49 13.87 21.53
N VAL A 213 19.01 12.69 21.15
CA VAL A 213 20.47 12.40 21.17
C VAL A 213 21.15 12.77 19.85
N CYS A 214 20.52 12.47 18.72
CA CYS A 214 21.12 12.66 17.39
C CYS A 214 20.31 13.56 16.46
N SER A 215 19.21 14.14 16.97
CA SER A 215 18.31 15.05 16.25
C SER A 215 17.65 14.48 14.99
N VAL A 216 17.76 13.16 14.75
CA VAL A 216 17.15 12.53 13.58
C VAL A 216 15.63 12.54 13.69
N HIS A 217 14.97 12.87 12.60
CA HIS A 217 13.53 12.71 12.44
C HIS A 217 13.20 11.24 12.20
N THR A 218 12.22 10.71 12.91
CA THR A 218 11.93 9.28 12.95
C THR A 218 10.48 9.03 13.31
N GLU A 219 9.94 7.92 12.85
CA GLU A 219 8.63 7.43 13.23
C GLU A 219 8.70 6.52 14.48
N LYS A 220 9.92 6.18 14.90
CA LYS A 220 10.14 5.32 16.07
C LYS A 220 9.88 6.08 17.36
N LYS A 221 9.18 5.44 18.30
CA LYS A 221 9.00 5.92 19.68
C LYS A 221 10.27 5.80 20.54
N VAL A 222 11.23 4.97 20.10
CA VAL A 222 12.52 4.76 20.78
C VAL A 222 13.64 4.78 19.74
N HIS A 223 14.66 5.61 19.96
CA HIS A 223 15.85 5.72 19.13
C HIS A 223 17.06 6.09 20.00
N CYS A 224 18.26 5.60 19.68
CA CYS A 224 19.45 5.74 20.54
C CYS A 224 19.20 5.31 22.01
N ASN A 225 18.46 4.22 22.21
CA ASN A 225 18.04 3.72 23.54
C ASN A 225 17.29 4.73 24.43
N THR A 226 16.74 5.81 23.84
CA THR A 226 15.93 6.79 24.56
C THR A 226 14.58 7.00 23.87
N ARG A 227 13.58 7.47 24.63
CA ARG A 227 12.27 7.82 24.07
C ARG A 227 12.41 9.06 23.20
N THR A 228 11.82 9.01 22.02
CA THR A 228 11.80 10.15 21.09
C THR A 228 10.73 11.15 21.53
N VAL A 229 10.93 12.42 21.18
CA VAL A 229 10.00 13.50 21.50
C VAL A 229 9.10 13.75 20.29
N LYS A 230 7.78 13.86 20.52
CA LYS A 230 6.84 14.14 19.43
C LYS A 230 7.14 15.52 18.84
N ARG A 231 7.28 15.58 17.52
CA ARG A 231 7.50 16.82 16.77
C ARG A 231 6.21 17.36 16.13
N LYS A 232 5.47 16.51 15.42
CA LYS A 232 4.20 16.88 14.74
C LYS A 232 3.22 15.71 14.65
N GLY A 233 2.04 15.98 14.07
CA GLY A 233 1.01 14.99 13.77
C GLY A 233 0.15 14.55 14.95
N ILE A 234 -0.67 13.53 14.75
CA ILE A 234 -1.61 12.99 15.74
C ILE A 234 -1.09 11.63 16.24
N ASN A 235 -1.03 11.43 17.56
CA ASN A 235 -0.27 10.32 18.20
C ASN A 235 -0.59 8.90 17.68
N TRP A 236 -1.82 8.68 17.23
CA TRP A 236 -2.29 7.38 16.76
C TRP A 236 -2.28 7.26 15.22
N ILE A 237 -2.07 8.35 14.49
CA ILE A 237 -1.99 8.35 13.03
C ILE A 237 -0.55 8.05 12.64
N ASN A 238 -0.26 6.77 12.48
CA ASN A 238 1.00 6.26 11.92
C ASN A 238 0.85 5.96 10.42
N ASN A 239 1.91 5.46 9.79
CA ASN A 239 1.91 5.09 8.38
C ASN A 239 0.77 4.11 8.04
N GLU A 240 0.57 3.05 8.83
CA GLU A 240 -0.52 2.09 8.57
C GLU A 240 -1.91 2.75 8.60
N THR A 241 -2.12 3.72 9.48
CA THR A 241 -3.38 4.48 9.57
C THR A 241 -3.57 5.38 8.34
N VAL A 242 -2.48 6.02 7.89
CA VAL A 242 -2.49 6.88 6.69
C VAL A 242 -2.81 6.06 5.45
N ASN A 243 -2.10 4.95 5.23
CA ASN A 243 -2.34 4.02 4.13
C ASN A 243 -3.78 3.50 4.11
N LEU A 244 -4.28 3.03 5.25
CA LEU A 244 -5.67 2.56 5.33
C LEU A 244 -6.66 3.67 4.98
N SER A 245 -6.47 4.87 5.52
CA SER A 245 -7.36 6.01 5.30
C SER A 245 -7.32 6.47 3.84
N SER A 246 -6.13 6.57 3.23
CA SER A 246 -5.95 7.00 1.85
C SER A 246 -6.60 6.03 0.87
N ILE A 247 -6.43 4.72 1.10
CA ILE A 247 -7.08 3.66 0.32
C ILE A 247 -8.62 3.75 0.44
N LEU A 248 -9.15 3.87 1.66
CA LEU A 248 -10.59 3.93 1.89
C LEU A 248 -11.21 5.19 1.27
N ILE A 249 -10.62 6.36 1.46
CA ILE A 249 -11.12 7.62 0.89
C ILE A 249 -11.11 7.54 -0.64
N SER A 250 -10.03 7.06 -1.24
CA SER A 250 -9.95 6.93 -2.69
C SER A 250 -10.99 5.94 -3.24
N THR A 251 -11.17 4.82 -2.54
CA THR A 251 -12.18 3.81 -2.88
C THR A 251 -13.59 4.36 -2.82
N ILE A 252 -13.92 5.12 -1.78
CA ILE A 252 -15.23 5.78 -1.63
C ILE A 252 -15.47 6.77 -2.78
N PHE A 253 -14.49 7.60 -3.12
CA PHE A 253 -14.63 8.53 -4.25
C PHE A 253 -14.76 7.81 -5.59
N CYS A 254 -14.05 6.70 -5.78
CA CYS A 254 -14.20 5.86 -6.97
C CYS A 254 -15.62 5.31 -7.08
N ILE A 255 -16.19 4.80 -5.98
CA ILE A 255 -17.55 4.26 -5.93
C ILE A 255 -18.59 5.35 -6.22
N ILE A 256 -18.47 6.53 -5.60
CA ILE A 256 -19.38 7.66 -5.86
C ILE A 256 -19.34 8.05 -7.35
N THR A 257 -18.14 8.09 -7.92
CA THR A 257 -17.96 8.42 -9.34
C THR A 257 -18.53 7.33 -10.24
N TRP A 258 -18.32 6.05 -9.90
CA TRP A 258 -18.88 4.90 -10.61
C TRP A 258 -20.41 5.01 -10.73
N TYR A 259 -21.10 5.26 -9.62
CA TYR A 259 -22.56 5.46 -9.63
C TYR A 259 -23.03 6.68 -10.42
N SER A 260 -22.16 7.68 -10.61
CA SER A 260 -22.52 8.88 -11.37
C SER A 260 -22.41 8.66 -12.89
N ILE A 261 -21.77 7.58 -13.34
CA ILE A 261 -21.47 7.30 -14.75
C ILE A 261 -22.06 5.99 -15.27
N THR A 262 -22.74 5.22 -14.42
CA THR A 262 -23.47 3.97 -14.75
C THR A 262 -24.96 4.15 -14.53
#